data_AF-A0A821S0L8-F1
#
_entry.id   AF-A0A821S0L8-F1
#
_cell.length_a   1.000
_cell.length_b   1.000
_cell.length_c   1.000
_cell.angle_alpha   90.00
_cell.angle_beta   90.00
_cell.angle_gamma   90.00
#
_symmetry.space_group_name_H-M   'P 1'
#
loop_
_entity.id
_entity.type
_entity.pdbx_description
1 polymer ?
#
loop_
_entity_poly.entity_id
_entity_poly.type
_entity_poly.pdbx_seq_one_letter_code
_entity_poly.pdbx_strand_id
1 'polypeptide(L)'
;MIGFRKYPKEGGHRQQWFRRLFFWHWFVNYFPIRLHKTCDLSPDCSYIFGYHPHGINCLGGIGNFATEATSFENLFPGINLRFLVLNSNFGIPFFEIILTMMGICDVSKESCNYILKQGKGNSIMLVIGGSREVLDARPSCEYLLTLKNRKGFIKIALANGASLVPVFSFGENDLYEQDPNPRGSKLRKVQMFLQQKTGYALPLFYGRRIFQSKFGLLPYRHPIDTYIGERIKIPKLSPEHITPEIVDEYHEKYLTGMACFGPASGLRTMIFSRYSWGYYSASIMSIVNVMSAIGWAVVNSINGAQTLRVVFNDSFPITVGIIIIAIITMIISFIGYKWIHIYELYSWIPVFIGYCILAGVDVKYFTNSEMTNQNWKQAYEIDNVGGLLRAILSPLRGFGKFIFILFSLSIVACNIPNLYSLSLSTQVIAPIFSRIPRFLYTVIGTAAYVLLAIVAASKFNGALTSVMGISSYWSAIFMVIVFEDHILFRRCSFRNYNFSIWNSSKLLPISLAAILSALVGVAGIILGMSQIWFSGPIAKAIAEDTDIEGADIGFEAGFIFTAAAFPLFRLIELDFIRR
;
A
#
# COMPACT_ATOMS: atom_id res chain seq x y z
N MET A 1 27.98 -47.23 2.67
CA MET A 1 27.02 -46.92 3.75
C MET A 1 26.87 -45.41 3.82
N ILE A 2 25.69 -44.87 3.51
CA ILE A 2 25.39 -43.46 3.76
C ILE A 2 25.13 -43.35 5.27
N GLY A 3 26.09 -42.80 6.02
CA GLY A 3 25.95 -42.61 7.46
C GLY A 3 24.98 -41.45 7.73
N PHE A 4 23.73 -41.75 8.03
CA PHE A 4 22.73 -40.74 8.38
C PHE A 4 22.98 -40.24 9.79
N ARG A 5 23.56 -39.03 9.91
CA ARG A 5 23.60 -38.29 11.18
C ARG A 5 22.20 -37.74 11.45
N LYS A 6 21.76 -37.82 12.71
CA LYS A 6 20.40 -37.53 13.20
C LYS A 6 19.81 -36.17 12.77
N TYR A 7 20.62 -35.19 12.31
CA TYR A 7 20.19 -33.94 11.65
C TYR A 7 21.32 -33.39 10.75
N PRO A 8 21.04 -32.88 9.52
CA PRO A 8 22.05 -32.33 8.61
C PRO A 8 22.50 -30.92 9.04
N LYS A 9 23.27 -30.85 10.14
CA LYS A 9 23.85 -29.60 10.67
C LYS A 9 25.13 -29.15 9.96
N GLU A 10 25.69 -30.02 9.11
CA GLU A 10 26.95 -29.80 8.40
C GLU A 10 26.73 -29.62 6.88
N GLY A 11 25.63 -28.96 6.48
CA GLY A 11 25.41 -28.53 5.09
C GLY A 11 24.67 -29.51 4.16
N GLY A 12 24.15 -30.62 4.69
CA GLY A 12 23.29 -31.59 4.00
C GLY A 12 23.96 -32.33 2.83
N HIS A 13 23.29 -33.35 2.27
CA HIS A 13 23.81 -34.11 1.12
C HIS A 13 23.08 -33.74 -0.19
N ARG A 14 23.32 -32.53 -0.69
CA ARG A 14 22.68 -32.02 -1.92
C ARG A 14 23.08 -32.85 -3.15
N GLN A 15 22.09 -33.39 -3.86
CA GLN A 15 22.26 -34.17 -5.09
C GLN A 15 21.70 -33.41 -6.30
N GLN A 16 22.57 -32.95 -7.21
CA GLN A 16 22.14 -32.10 -8.34
C GLN A 16 21.24 -32.82 -9.35
N TRP A 17 21.51 -34.10 -9.63
CA TRP A 17 20.66 -34.89 -10.52
C TRP A 17 19.22 -34.97 -10.00
N PHE A 18 19.04 -35.09 -8.67
CA PHE A 18 17.74 -35.17 -8.04
C PHE A 18 16.96 -33.86 -8.15
N ARG A 19 17.62 -32.72 -7.94
CA ARG A 19 17.02 -31.37 -8.03
C ARG A 19 16.58 -30.99 -9.45
N ARG A 20 17.16 -31.65 -10.46
CA ARG A 20 16.89 -31.42 -11.89
C ARG A 20 15.93 -32.44 -12.51
N LEU A 21 15.34 -33.34 -11.70
CA LEU A 21 14.37 -34.31 -12.19
C LEU A 21 13.13 -33.63 -12.78
N PHE A 22 12.59 -34.23 -13.86
CA PHE A 22 11.49 -33.64 -14.62
C PHE A 22 10.22 -33.41 -13.80
N PHE A 23 9.95 -34.23 -12.79
CA PHE A 23 8.74 -34.11 -11.97
C PHE A 23 8.69 -32.81 -11.15
N TRP A 24 9.84 -32.18 -10.87
CA TRP A 24 9.85 -30.85 -10.24
C TRP A 24 9.26 -29.78 -11.15
N HIS A 25 9.40 -29.92 -12.47
CA HIS A 25 8.73 -29.03 -13.43
C HIS A 25 7.21 -29.26 -13.38
N TRP A 26 6.74 -30.49 -13.22
CA TRP A 26 5.31 -30.75 -13.01
C TRP A 26 4.80 -30.10 -11.72
N PHE A 27 5.56 -30.19 -10.63
CA PHE A 27 5.25 -29.54 -9.36
C PHE A 27 5.16 -28.01 -9.50
N VAL A 28 6.17 -27.37 -10.10
CA VAL A 28 6.22 -25.93 -10.34
C VAL A 28 5.09 -25.49 -11.28
N ASN A 29 4.82 -26.24 -12.35
CA ASN A 29 3.74 -25.92 -13.30
C ASN A 29 2.34 -26.16 -12.72
N TYR A 30 2.21 -27.00 -11.69
CA TYR A 30 0.95 -27.24 -11.01
C TYR A 30 0.52 -26.03 -10.16
N PHE A 31 1.45 -25.34 -9.48
CA PHE A 31 1.17 -24.12 -8.70
C PHE A 31 1.58 -22.83 -9.40
N PRO A 32 1.66 -22.82 -10.74
CA PRO A 32 2.48 -21.89 -11.52
C PRO A 32 3.55 -21.09 -10.73
N ILE A 33 4.56 -21.78 -10.16
CA ILE A 33 5.57 -21.14 -9.31
C ILE A 33 6.56 -20.37 -10.18
N ARG A 34 6.79 -19.09 -9.88
CA ARG A 34 7.72 -18.22 -10.61
C ARG A 34 8.68 -17.54 -9.65
N LEU A 35 9.93 -17.42 -10.10
CA LEU A 35 10.97 -16.69 -9.40
C LEU A 35 11.35 -15.42 -10.17
N HIS A 36 11.14 -14.27 -9.56
CA HIS A 36 11.38 -12.96 -10.12
C HIS A 36 12.66 -12.37 -9.53
N LYS A 37 13.67 -12.23 -10.38
CA LYS A 37 14.93 -11.54 -10.05
C LYS A 37 14.73 -10.03 -10.21
N THR A 38 14.73 -9.30 -9.09
CA THR A 38 14.60 -7.82 -9.12
C THR A 38 15.95 -7.09 -9.04
N CYS A 39 17.02 -7.77 -8.60
CA CYS A 39 18.35 -7.21 -8.49
C CYS A 39 19.44 -8.28 -8.69
N ASP A 40 20.66 -7.83 -8.99
CA ASP A 40 21.84 -8.69 -9.07
C ASP A 40 22.49 -8.87 -7.69
N LEU A 41 22.93 -10.10 -7.42
CA LEU A 41 23.67 -10.47 -6.21
C LEU A 41 25.03 -11.02 -6.63
N SER A 42 26.10 -10.49 -6.04
CA SER A 42 27.47 -10.90 -6.31
C SER A 42 27.79 -12.21 -5.59
N PRO A 43 28.46 -13.18 -6.26
CA PRO A 43 28.89 -14.43 -5.63
C PRO A 43 30.01 -14.24 -4.60
N ASP A 44 30.63 -13.06 -4.54
CA ASP A 44 31.73 -12.75 -3.59
C ASP A 44 31.26 -12.49 -2.16
N CYS A 45 29.96 -12.57 -1.92
CA CYS A 45 29.33 -12.35 -0.62
C CYS A 45 28.57 -13.60 -0.18
N SER A 46 28.42 -13.76 1.14
CA SER A 46 27.47 -14.71 1.73
C SER A 46 26.18 -13.98 2.08
N TYR A 47 25.05 -14.66 1.94
CA TYR A 47 23.74 -14.07 2.16
C TYR A 47 22.88 -14.87 3.13
N ILE A 48 22.04 -14.17 3.88
CA ILE A 48 20.87 -14.74 4.54
C ILE A 48 19.65 -14.20 3.81
N PHE A 49 19.04 -15.06 3.01
CA PHE A 49 17.77 -14.77 2.39
C PHE A 49 16.65 -15.02 3.41
N GLY A 50 15.78 -14.04 3.61
CA GLY A 50 14.64 -14.15 4.50
C GLY A 50 13.35 -14.28 3.70
N TYR A 51 12.76 -15.48 3.71
CA TYR A 51 11.54 -15.80 2.97
C TYR A 51 10.28 -15.48 3.77
N HIS A 52 9.32 -14.84 3.11
CA HIS A 52 8.01 -14.47 3.65
C HIS A 52 6.91 -14.60 2.58
N PRO A 53 5.67 -14.91 2.95
CA PRO A 53 5.28 -15.55 4.21
C PRO A 53 5.67 -17.04 4.21
N HIS A 54 5.53 -17.72 5.35
CA HIS A 54 5.70 -19.17 5.43
C HIS A 54 4.61 -19.96 4.69
N GLY A 55 3.37 -19.45 4.67
CA GLY A 55 2.21 -20.26 4.28
C GLY A 55 2.03 -21.47 5.22
N ILE A 56 1.19 -22.43 4.84
CA ILE A 56 1.04 -23.68 5.62
C ILE A 56 2.27 -24.59 5.42
N ASN A 57 2.67 -24.82 4.16
CA ASN A 57 3.72 -25.77 3.79
C ASN A 57 4.92 -25.14 3.04
N CYS A 58 4.94 -23.83 2.80
CA CYS A 58 6.03 -23.12 2.10
C CYS A 58 6.43 -23.76 0.75
N LEU A 59 5.45 -24.02 -0.11
CA LEU A 59 5.67 -24.79 -1.35
C LEU A 59 6.45 -24.00 -2.40
N GLY A 60 6.27 -22.68 -2.43
CA GLY A 60 7.08 -21.75 -3.24
C GLY A 60 8.54 -21.75 -2.82
N GLY A 61 8.83 -21.80 -1.51
CA GLY A 61 10.19 -21.87 -1.00
C GLY A 61 10.92 -23.15 -1.44
N ILE A 62 10.22 -24.28 -1.36
CA ILE A 62 10.75 -25.57 -1.84
C ILE A 62 10.94 -25.55 -3.35
N GLY A 63 9.93 -25.13 -4.11
CA GLY A 63 9.99 -25.08 -5.58
C GLY A 63 11.13 -24.20 -6.08
N ASN A 64 11.25 -22.99 -5.53
CA ASN A 64 12.22 -22.00 -5.99
C ASN A 64 13.65 -22.24 -5.52
N PHE A 65 13.86 -22.77 -4.32
CA PHE A 65 15.19 -22.77 -3.70
C PHE A 65 15.73 -24.15 -3.34
N ALA A 66 14.88 -25.18 -3.26
CA ALA A 66 15.32 -26.54 -2.99
C ALA A 66 15.39 -27.41 -4.26
N THR A 67 14.70 -27.04 -5.33
CA THR A 67 14.79 -27.66 -6.66
C THR A 67 15.50 -26.75 -7.67
N GLU A 68 15.70 -27.22 -8.91
CA GLU A 68 16.18 -26.39 -10.02
C GLU A 68 15.08 -26.09 -11.06
N ALA A 69 13.82 -26.39 -10.77
CA ALA A 69 12.73 -26.24 -11.74
C ALA A 69 12.41 -24.78 -12.11
N THR A 70 12.76 -23.81 -11.28
CA THR A 70 12.68 -22.37 -11.62
C THR A 70 14.06 -21.73 -11.89
N SER A 71 15.08 -22.55 -12.11
CA SER A 71 16.41 -22.12 -12.59
C SER A 71 17.13 -21.11 -11.68
N PHE A 72 17.09 -21.28 -10.36
CA PHE A 72 17.78 -20.39 -9.41
C PHE A 72 19.29 -20.27 -9.71
N GLU A 73 19.99 -21.39 -9.97
CA GLU A 73 21.43 -21.38 -10.27
C GLU A 73 21.78 -20.56 -11.53
N ASN A 74 20.86 -20.48 -12.50
CA ASN A 74 21.04 -19.67 -13.70
C ASN A 74 20.80 -18.18 -13.44
N LEU A 75 19.84 -17.86 -12.56
CA LEU A 75 19.51 -16.48 -12.18
C LEU A 75 20.59 -15.85 -11.28
N PHE A 76 21.21 -16.66 -10.41
CA PHE A 76 22.24 -16.25 -9.45
C PHE A 76 23.46 -17.19 -9.48
N PRO A 77 24.27 -17.13 -10.56
CA PRO A 77 25.42 -18.00 -10.72
C PRO A 77 26.44 -17.78 -9.59
N GLY A 78 26.98 -18.87 -9.06
CA GLY A 78 27.99 -18.85 -8.00
C GLY A 78 27.43 -18.69 -6.57
N ILE A 79 26.11 -18.51 -6.39
CA ILE A 79 25.49 -18.51 -5.07
C ILE A 79 25.03 -19.92 -4.71
N ASN A 80 25.72 -20.54 -3.77
CA ASN A 80 25.38 -21.83 -3.19
C ASN A 80 24.37 -21.65 -2.05
N LEU A 81 23.07 -21.64 -2.39
CA LEU A 81 21.98 -21.47 -1.44
C LEU A 81 21.59 -22.81 -0.76
N ARG A 82 21.31 -22.76 0.55
CA ARG A 82 20.76 -23.87 1.34
C ARG A 82 19.44 -23.47 1.98
N PHE A 83 18.36 -24.17 1.63
CA PHE A 83 17.05 -23.96 2.24
C PHE A 83 17.00 -24.64 3.62
N LEU A 84 16.57 -23.90 4.65
CA LEU A 84 16.61 -24.38 6.04
C LEU A 84 15.20 -24.59 6.59
N VAL A 85 14.99 -25.76 7.21
CA VAL A 85 13.71 -26.15 7.82
C VAL A 85 13.89 -26.64 9.26
N LEU A 86 12.79 -26.73 9.99
CA LEU A 86 12.78 -27.22 11.37
C LEU A 86 13.29 -28.67 11.45
N ASN A 87 14.15 -28.94 12.44
CA ASN A 87 14.78 -30.25 12.70
C ASN A 87 13.82 -31.44 12.68
N SER A 88 12.60 -31.21 13.10
CA SER A 88 11.60 -32.21 13.34
C SER A 88 10.99 -32.78 12.04
N ASN A 89 11.14 -32.07 10.90
CA ASN A 89 10.87 -32.64 9.56
C ASN A 89 11.80 -33.82 9.23
N PHE A 90 13.04 -33.83 9.75
CA PHE A 90 13.99 -34.92 9.55
C PHE A 90 13.67 -36.15 10.43
N GLY A 91 12.71 -36.05 11.35
CA GLY A 91 12.27 -37.19 12.16
C GLY A 91 11.24 -38.10 11.46
N ILE A 92 10.73 -37.70 10.28
CA ILE A 92 9.73 -38.45 9.54
C ILE A 92 10.45 -39.49 8.64
N PRO A 93 10.16 -40.80 8.79
CA PRO A 93 10.79 -41.84 7.97
C PRO A 93 10.67 -41.56 6.47
N PHE A 94 11.74 -41.83 5.72
CA PHE A 94 11.90 -41.56 4.27
C PHE A 94 11.90 -40.08 3.85
N PHE A 95 11.18 -39.20 4.54
CA PHE A 95 11.14 -37.77 4.23
C PHE A 95 12.51 -37.10 4.43
N GLU A 96 13.27 -37.54 5.45
CA GLU A 96 14.67 -37.13 5.67
C GLU A 96 15.54 -37.33 4.41
N ILE A 97 15.40 -38.46 3.73
CA ILE A 97 16.20 -38.80 2.54
C ILE A 97 15.92 -37.79 1.43
N ILE A 98 14.64 -37.48 1.19
CA ILE A 98 14.21 -36.53 0.17
C ILE A 98 14.75 -35.13 0.49
N LEU A 99 14.50 -34.65 1.71
CA LEU A 99 14.96 -33.32 2.14
C LEU A 99 16.48 -33.18 2.01
N THR A 100 17.20 -34.20 2.45
CA THR A 100 18.66 -34.20 2.41
C THR A 100 19.17 -34.22 0.96
N MET A 101 18.57 -35.02 0.07
CA MET A 101 18.90 -35.04 -1.37
C MET A 101 18.62 -33.69 -2.06
N MET A 102 17.57 -32.97 -1.65
CA MET A 102 17.31 -31.60 -2.10
C MET A 102 18.32 -30.58 -1.56
N GLY A 103 19.17 -30.97 -0.61
CA GLY A 103 20.13 -30.09 0.05
C GLY A 103 19.52 -29.22 1.14
N ILE A 104 18.32 -29.58 1.63
CA ILE A 104 17.67 -28.89 2.74
C ILE A 104 18.40 -29.24 4.04
N CYS A 105 18.66 -28.23 4.87
CA CYS A 105 19.39 -28.39 6.13
C CYS A 105 18.54 -27.96 7.34
N ASP A 106 19.04 -28.27 8.53
CA ASP A 106 18.42 -27.85 9.79
C ASP A 106 18.58 -26.34 10.02
N VAL A 107 17.55 -25.70 10.59
CA VAL A 107 17.50 -24.24 10.84
C VAL A 107 18.18 -23.82 12.16
N SER A 108 18.85 -24.73 12.86
CA SER A 108 19.58 -24.40 14.09
C SER A 108 20.68 -23.36 13.87
N LYS A 109 21.04 -22.65 14.94
CA LYS A 109 22.10 -21.65 14.93
C LYS A 109 23.44 -22.28 14.53
N GLU A 110 23.71 -23.51 14.96
CA GLU A 110 24.92 -24.26 14.63
C GLU A 110 25.02 -24.50 13.12
N SER A 111 23.92 -24.98 12.51
CA SER A 111 23.83 -25.23 11.07
C SER A 111 23.98 -23.96 10.23
N CYS A 112 23.27 -22.88 10.62
CA CYS A 112 23.38 -21.59 9.97
C CYS A 112 24.84 -21.08 9.96
N ASN A 113 25.50 -21.14 11.12
CA ASN A 113 26.89 -20.71 11.25
C ASN A 113 27.85 -21.61 10.47
N TYR A 114 27.63 -22.93 10.46
CA TYR A 114 28.47 -23.86 9.71
C TYR A 114 28.48 -23.53 8.22
N ILE A 115 27.29 -23.36 7.62
CA ILE A 115 27.17 -23.06 6.19
C ILE A 115 27.78 -21.71 5.84
N LEU A 116 27.48 -20.66 6.63
CA LEU A 116 28.00 -19.31 6.37
C LEU A 116 29.51 -19.20 6.58
N LYS A 117 30.10 -20.01 7.47
CA LYS A 117 31.55 -20.06 7.70
C LYS A 117 32.34 -20.71 6.56
N GLN A 118 31.69 -21.44 5.65
CA GLN A 118 32.36 -21.98 4.46
C GLN A 118 32.82 -20.88 3.49
N GLY A 119 32.40 -19.63 3.70
CA GLY A 119 32.90 -18.47 2.98
C GLY A 119 31.99 -18.03 1.84
N LYS A 120 32.57 -17.22 0.94
CA LYS A 120 31.87 -16.52 -0.15
C LYS A 120 31.05 -17.48 -1.02
N GLY A 121 29.91 -17.02 -1.51
CA GLY A 121 28.97 -17.82 -2.30
C GLY A 121 28.06 -18.72 -1.46
N ASN A 122 28.48 -19.19 -0.28
CA ASN A 122 27.63 -20.02 0.59
C ASN A 122 26.62 -19.15 1.33
N SER A 123 25.34 -19.45 1.10
CA SER A 123 24.22 -18.65 1.58
C SER A 123 23.10 -19.54 2.13
N ILE A 124 22.27 -18.98 3.01
CA ILE A 124 21.15 -19.70 3.62
C ILE A 124 19.83 -19.00 3.32
N MET A 125 18.75 -19.78 3.20
CA MET A 125 17.38 -19.29 3.13
C MET A 125 16.63 -19.67 4.40
N LEU A 126 16.06 -18.67 5.08
CA LEU A 126 15.33 -18.81 6.32
C LEU A 126 13.89 -18.33 6.15
N VAL A 127 12.93 -19.17 6.53
CA VAL A 127 11.53 -18.74 6.64
C VAL A 127 11.33 -18.11 8.00
N ILE A 128 11.41 -16.77 8.07
CA ILE A 128 11.61 -16.06 9.35
C ILE A 128 10.38 -16.14 10.27
N GLY A 129 9.17 -16.08 9.70
CA GLY A 129 7.93 -16.22 10.45
C GLY A 129 7.83 -17.56 11.19
N GLY A 130 8.30 -18.62 10.53
CA GLY A 130 8.31 -19.99 11.02
C GLY A 130 6.92 -20.51 11.37
N SER A 131 6.86 -21.49 12.28
CA SER A 131 5.59 -22.15 12.66
C SER A 131 4.54 -21.22 13.25
N ARG A 132 4.90 -20.07 13.82
CA ARG A 132 3.90 -19.11 14.35
C ARG A 132 3.05 -18.50 13.24
N GLU A 133 3.66 -18.26 12.10
CA GLU A 133 3.01 -17.62 10.96
C GLU A 133 2.01 -18.57 10.26
N VAL A 134 2.27 -19.89 10.34
CA VAL A 134 1.37 -20.94 9.83
C VAL A 134 -0.05 -20.82 10.40
N LEU A 135 -0.19 -20.48 11.68
CA LEU A 135 -1.51 -20.32 12.31
C LEU A 135 -2.28 -19.07 11.83
N ASP A 136 -1.59 -18.17 11.14
CA ASP A 136 -2.12 -16.95 10.55
C ASP A 136 -2.24 -17.06 9.01
N ALA A 137 -1.79 -18.17 8.41
CA ALA A 137 -1.86 -18.42 6.97
C ALA A 137 -3.31 -18.69 6.51
N ARG A 138 -3.89 -17.73 5.80
CA ARG A 138 -5.22 -17.82 5.20
C ARG A 138 -5.24 -17.14 3.83
N PRO A 139 -6.08 -17.60 2.89
CA PRO A 139 -6.28 -16.93 1.62
C PRO A 139 -6.86 -15.54 1.87
N SER A 140 -6.08 -14.50 1.58
CA SER A 140 -6.53 -13.10 1.67
C SER A 140 -5.53 -12.15 1.03
N CYS A 141 -5.99 -10.95 0.68
CA CYS A 141 -5.13 -9.87 0.22
C CYS A 141 -4.20 -9.30 1.32
N GLU A 142 -4.35 -9.71 2.59
CA GLU A 142 -3.56 -9.24 3.72
C GLU A 142 -2.55 -10.31 4.16
N TYR A 143 -1.27 -9.93 4.22
CA TYR A 143 -0.19 -10.81 4.68
C TYR A 143 0.21 -10.46 6.11
N LEU A 144 -0.12 -11.33 7.07
CA LEU A 144 0.28 -11.16 8.46
C LEU A 144 1.63 -11.84 8.74
N LEU A 145 2.69 -11.04 8.79
CA LEU A 145 4.04 -11.56 9.02
C LEU A 145 4.44 -11.56 10.50
N THR A 146 5.01 -12.67 10.98
CA THR A 146 5.60 -12.79 12.31
C THR A 146 7.07 -12.37 12.28
N LEU A 147 7.32 -11.07 12.07
CA LEU A 147 8.68 -10.53 11.87
C LEU A 147 9.15 -9.54 12.95
N LYS A 148 8.24 -8.75 13.53
CA LYS A 148 8.55 -7.61 14.43
C LYS A 148 9.50 -7.95 15.58
N ASN A 149 9.36 -9.13 16.18
CA ASN A 149 10.16 -9.56 17.33
C ASN A 149 11.20 -10.64 16.96
N ARG A 150 11.34 -10.99 15.68
CA ARG A 150 12.27 -12.01 15.20
C ARG A 150 13.60 -11.36 14.84
N LYS A 151 14.50 -11.23 15.82
CA LYS A 151 15.81 -10.58 15.63
C LYS A 151 16.99 -11.56 15.56
N GLY A 152 16.75 -12.86 15.73
CA GLY A 152 17.79 -13.88 15.79
C GLY A 152 18.61 -14.00 14.50
N PHE A 153 17.98 -13.89 13.34
CA PHE A 153 18.66 -13.98 12.05
C PHE A 153 19.60 -12.79 11.79
N ILE A 154 19.27 -11.60 12.30
CA ILE A 154 20.13 -10.41 12.28
C ILE A 154 21.41 -10.66 13.09
N LYS A 155 21.28 -11.26 14.28
CA LYS A 155 22.43 -11.63 15.11
C LYS A 155 23.36 -12.62 14.39
N ILE A 156 22.81 -13.59 13.68
CA ILE A 156 23.58 -14.56 12.87
C ILE A 156 24.25 -13.85 11.68
N ALA A 157 23.55 -12.93 11.02
CA ALA A 157 24.09 -12.14 9.92
C ALA A 157 25.31 -11.31 10.35
N LEU A 158 25.17 -10.55 11.45
CA LEU A 158 26.25 -9.72 12.02
C LEU A 158 27.47 -10.54 12.44
N ALA A 159 27.25 -11.71 13.06
CA ALA A 159 28.36 -12.58 13.50
C ALA A 159 29.15 -13.18 12.33
N ASN A 160 28.51 -13.42 11.19
CA ASN A 160 29.16 -14.04 10.02
C ASN A 160 29.53 -13.03 8.91
N GLY A 161 29.04 -11.79 8.97
CA GLY A 161 29.19 -10.81 7.89
C GLY A 161 28.36 -11.16 6.66
N ALA A 162 27.25 -11.89 6.84
CA ALA A 162 26.38 -12.28 5.74
C ALA A 162 25.34 -11.18 5.49
N SER A 163 25.25 -10.71 4.24
CA SER A 163 24.27 -9.67 3.87
C SER A 163 22.86 -10.22 3.90
N LEU A 164 21.88 -9.41 4.30
CA LEU A 164 20.48 -9.85 4.33
C LEU A 164 19.82 -9.61 2.97
N VAL A 165 18.96 -10.52 2.54
CA VAL A 165 18.17 -10.38 1.32
C VAL A 165 16.71 -10.67 1.63
N PRO A 166 15.81 -9.68 1.61
CA PRO A 166 14.39 -9.92 1.79
C PRO A 166 13.81 -10.65 0.58
N VAL A 167 13.02 -11.70 0.81
CA VAL A 167 12.33 -12.46 -0.24
C VAL A 167 10.86 -12.55 0.10
N PHE A 168 10.01 -12.10 -0.81
CA PHE A 168 8.56 -12.12 -0.63
C PHE A 168 7.89 -13.01 -1.68
N SER A 169 6.97 -13.86 -1.26
CA SER A 169 6.26 -14.81 -2.11
C SER A 169 4.76 -14.59 -2.03
N PHE A 170 4.18 -14.08 -3.11
CA PHE A 170 2.74 -13.91 -3.23
C PHE A 170 2.08 -15.25 -3.61
N GLY A 171 0.92 -15.55 -3.03
CA GLY A 171 0.14 -16.76 -3.33
C GLY A 171 0.35 -17.94 -2.37
N GLU A 172 1.39 -17.92 -1.52
CA GLU A 172 1.67 -19.01 -0.55
C GLU A 172 0.51 -19.27 0.43
N ASN A 173 -0.16 -18.22 0.89
CA ASN A 173 -1.28 -18.33 1.81
C ASN A 173 -2.58 -18.80 1.13
N ASP A 174 -2.64 -18.75 -0.20
CA ASP A 174 -3.84 -19.10 -0.98
C ASP A 174 -3.91 -20.61 -1.26
N LEU A 175 -2.85 -21.37 -0.95
CA LEU A 175 -2.76 -22.80 -1.24
C LEU A 175 -3.66 -23.67 -0.36
N TYR A 176 -4.13 -23.15 0.77
CA TYR A 176 -4.97 -23.87 1.71
C TYR A 176 -5.92 -22.92 2.41
N GLU A 177 -7.10 -23.41 2.78
CA GLU A 177 -7.99 -22.73 3.71
C GLU A 177 -7.72 -23.21 5.14
N GLN A 178 -7.98 -22.35 6.12
CA GLN A 178 -7.78 -22.64 7.53
C GLN A 178 -8.97 -22.17 8.36
N ASP A 179 -9.43 -23.02 9.27
CA ASP A 179 -10.54 -22.71 10.15
C ASP A 179 -10.25 -21.45 10.99
N PRO A 180 -11.27 -20.61 11.26
CA PRO A 180 -11.11 -19.41 12.07
C PRO A 180 -10.57 -19.71 13.47
N ASN A 181 -9.36 -19.22 13.76
CA ASN A 181 -8.71 -19.30 15.08
C ASN A 181 -8.21 -17.90 15.50
N PRO A 182 -9.13 -16.93 15.75
CA PRO A 182 -8.75 -15.57 16.11
C PRO A 182 -7.93 -15.53 17.39
N ARG A 183 -7.04 -14.53 17.51
CA ARG A 183 -6.20 -14.34 18.70
C ARG A 183 -7.06 -14.19 19.95
N GLY A 184 -6.76 -14.97 20.98
CA GLY A 184 -7.54 -15.02 22.22
C GLY A 184 -8.60 -16.13 22.27
N SER A 185 -8.96 -16.74 21.13
CA SER A 185 -9.88 -17.90 21.11
C SER A 185 -9.29 -19.10 21.86
N LYS A 186 -10.16 -20.00 22.35
CA LYS A 186 -9.74 -21.26 23.00
C LYS A 186 -8.87 -22.09 22.06
N LEU A 187 -9.27 -22.24 20.80
CA LEU A 187 -8.50 -22.94 19.78
C LEU A 187 -7.10 -22.34 19.60
N ARG A 188 -7.00 -21.02 19.43
CA ARG A 188 -5.70 -20.36 19.27
C ARG A 188 -4.83 -20.50 20.52
N LYS A 189 -5.41 -20.47 21.73
CA LYS A 189 -4.67 -20.70 22.98
C LYS A 189 -4.06 -22.10 23.03
N VAL A 190 -4.83 -23.13 22.66
CA VAL A 190 -4.34 -24.52 22.58
C VAL A 190 -3.26 -24.66 21.52
N GLN A 191 -3.48 -24.15 20.31
CA GLN A 191 -2.49 -24.18 19.23
C GLN A 191 -1.19 -23.45 19.62
N MET A 192 -1.30 -22.30 20.29
CA MET A 192 -0.14 -21.55 20.80
C MET A 192 0.60 -22.33 21.89
N PHE A 193 -0.11 -22.97 22.81
CA PHE A 193 0.50 -23.79 23.86
C PHE A 193 1.28 -24.97 23.26
N LEU A 194 0.67 -25.69 22.33
CA LEU A 194 1.32 -26.79 21.61
C LEU A 194 2.56 -26.29 20.85
N GLN A 195 2.42 -25.19 20.09
CA GLN A 195 3.51 -24.57 19.35
C GLN A 195 4.69 -24.15 20.24
N GLN A 196 4.42 -23.64 21.44
CA GLN A 196 5.47 -23.26 22.39
C GLN A 196 6.20 -24.47 22.98
N LYS A 197 5.49 -25.59 23.19
CA LYS A 197 6.05 -26.82 23.76
C LYS A 197 6.80 -27.68 22.75
N THR A 198 6.26 -27.82 21.53
CA THR A 198 6.78 -28.76 20.52
C THR A 198 7.48 -28.06 19.35
N GLY A 199 7.39 -26.73 19.24
CA GLY A 199 7.86 -25.96 18.09
C GLY A 199 6.93 -26.01 16.88
N TYR A 200 5.93 -26.91 16.87
CA TYR A 200 5.00 -27.11 15.77
C TYR A 200 3.67 -26.41 15.98
N ALA A 201 3.26 -25.63 14.98
CA ALA A 201 1.89 -25.19 14.89
C ALA A 201 1.02 -26.29 14.29
N LEU A 202 -0.14 -26.55 14.90
CA LEU A 202 -1.14 -27.46 14.37
C LEU A 202 -2.31 -26.62 13.80
N PRO A 203 -2.18 -26.06 12.58
CA PRO A 203 -3.31 -25.43 11.91
C PRO A 203 -4.40 -26.47 11.62
N LEU A 204 -5.66 -26.06 11.71
CA LEU A 204 -6.78 -26.84 11.19
C LEU A 204 -7.05 -26.32 9.79
N PHE A 205 -6.53 -27.02 8.78
CA PHE A 205 -6.56 -26.59 7.39
C PHE A 205 -7.11 -27.65 6.47
N TYR A 206 -7.59 -27.20 5.32
CA TYR A 206 -8.07 -28.04 4.24
C TYR A 206 -7.72 -27.41 2.90
N GLY A 207 -7.66 -28.25 1.88
CA GLY A 207 -7.55 -27.84 0.50
C GLY A 207 -8.47 -28.68 -0.37
N ARG A 208 -7.99 -29.03 -1.55
CA ARG A 208 -8.70 -29.79 -2.56
C ARG A 208 -8.80 -31.29 -2.27
N ARG A 209 -9.80 -31.85 -2.91
CA ARG A 209 -10.28 -33.23 -2.82
C ARG A 209 -9.41 -34.16 -3.67
N ILE A 210 -9.37 -35.44 -3.28
CA ILE A 210 -9.01 -36.55 -4.19
C ILE A 210 -10.30 -37.24 -4.69
N PHE A 211 -11.34 -37.37 -3.84
CA PHE A 211 -12.68 -37.90 -4.16
C PHE A 211 -13.81 -37.11 -3.45
N GLN A 212 -15.08 -37.30 -3.86
CA GLN A 212 -16.26 -36.42 -3.65
C GLN A 212 -16.76 -36.16 -2.19
N SER A 213 -15.92 -35.89 -1.18
CA SER A 213 -16.37 -35.33 0.14
C SER A 213 -15.80 -33.93 0.43
N LYS A 214 -16.43 -33.13 1.33
CA LYS A 214 -16.13 -31.70 1.53
C LYS A 214 -14.74 -31.37 2.14
N PHE A 215 -13.90 -32.36 2.48
CA PHE A 215 -12.64 -32.16 3.21
C PHE A 215 -11.45 -32.85 2.50
N GLY A 216 -10.34 -32.16 2.28
CA GLY A 216 -9.15 -32.71 1.59
C GLY A 216 -7.84 -32.04 2.00
N LEU A 217 -6.70 -32.72 1.78
CA LEU A 217 -5.36 -32.26 2.19
C LEU A 217 -4.48 -31.81 1.00
N LEU A 218 -4.95 -31.92 -0.24
CA LEU A 218 -4.19 -31.45 -1.39
C LEU A 218 -4.28 -29.93 -1.48
N PRO A 219 -3.19 -29.20 -1.73
CA PRO A 219 -3.23 -27.75 -1.87
C PRO A 219 -4.04 -27.30 -3.10
N TYR A 220 -4.55 -26.07 -3.11
CA TYR A 220 -5.19 -25.36 -4.23
C TYR A 220 -4.19 -25.00 -5.36
N ARG A 221 -4.67 -24.83 -6.61
CA ARG A 221 -3.81 -24.59 -7.81
C ARG A 221 -3.83 -23.08 -7.96
N HIS A 222 -3.10 -22.39 -7.10
CA HIS A 222 -2.92 -20.95 -7.20
C HIS A 222 -1.48 -20.63 -7.61
N PRO A 223 -1.28 -19.57 -8.41
CA PRO A 223 0.06 -19.12 -8.78
C PRO A 223 0.84 -18.68 -7.55
N ILE A 224 2.15 -18.94 -7.55
CA ILE A 224 3.07 -18.48 -6.52
C ILE A 224 4.16 -17.63 -7.17
N ASP A 225 4.19 -16.33 -6.90
CA ASP A 225 5.15 -15.40 -7.47
C ASP A 225 6.12 -14.92 -6.39
N THR A 226 7.37 -15.38 -6.44
CA THR A 226 8.41 -15.04 -5.47
C THR A 226 9.35 -13.98 -6.02
N TYR A 227 9.52 -12.89 -5.27
CA TYR A 227 10.40 -11.77 -5.61
C TYR A 227 11.58 -11.71 -4.64
N ILE A 228 12.79 -11.61 -5.20
CA ILE A 228 14.02 -11.42 -4.42
C ILE A 228 14.32 -9.92 -4.36
N GLY A 229 14.32 -9.35 -3.17
CA GLY A 229 14.61 -7.93 -2.93
C GLY A 229 16.10 -7.62 -2.84
N GLU A 230 16.41 -6.34 -2.61
CA GLU A 230 17.77 -5.86 -2.64
C GLU A 230 18.60 -6.23 -1.41
N ARG A 231 19.90 -6.51 -1.59
CA ARG A 231 20.78 -6.84 -0.45
C ARG A 231 20.93 -5.65 0.51
N ILE A 232 20.89 -5.97 1.80
CA ILE A 232 21.25 -5.08 2.89
C ILE A 232 22.63 -5.51 3.37
N LYS A 233 23.63 -4.64 3.14
CA LYS A 233 25.01 -4.89 3.53
C LYS A 233 25.12 -4.91 5.05
N ILE A 234 25.80 -5.91 5.59
CA ILE A 234 26.02 -6.08 7.02
C ILE A 234 27.53 -6.25 7.30
N PRO A 235 28.09 -5.52 8.27
CA PRO A 235 29.47 -5.72 8.70
C PRO A 235 29.60 -7.01 9.52
N LYS A 236 30.76 -7.66 9.43
CA LYS A 236 31.12 -8.74 10.35
C LYS A 236 31.60 -8.16 11.67
N LEU A 237 30.91 -8.47 12.76
CA LEU A 237 31.25 -8.00 14.11
C LEU A 237 31.63 -9.18 15.01
N SER A 238 32.55 -8.95 15.95
CA SER A 238 32.79 -9.93 17.02
C SER A 238 31.59 -9.97 17.98
N PRO A 239 31.31 -11.11 18.64
CA PRO A 239 30.11 -11.28 19.47
C PRO A 239 29.91 -10.21 20.54
N GLU A 240 31.01 -9.66 21.09
CA GLU A 240 31.02 -8.62 22.12
C GLU A 240 30.49 -7.27 21.61
N HIS A 241 30.67 -6.98 20.30
CA HIS A 241 30.21 -5.75 19.67
C HIS A 241 28.79 -5.85 19.10
N ILE A 242 28.13 -7.01 19.20
CA ILE A 242 26.74 -7.18 18.74
C ILE A 242 25.80 -6.74 19.86
N THR A 243 25.56 -5.42 19.94
CA THR A 243 24.63 -4.85 20.92
C THR A 243 23.17 -4.92 20.43
N PRO A 244 22.18 -4.90 21.33
CA PRO A 244 20.76 -4.85 20.96
C PRO A 244 20.42 -3.69 20.01
N GLU A 245 21.05 -2.53 20.17
CA GLU A 245 20.80 -1.33 19.37
C GLU A 245 21.20 -1.54 17.91
N ILE A 246 22.36 -2.15 17.66
CA ILE A 246 22.82 -2.48 16.30
C ILE A 246 21.91 -3.53 15.68
N VAL A 247 21.52 -4.54 16.45
CA VAL A 247 20.58 -5.57 15.99
C VAL A 247 19.25 -4.95 15.59
N ASP A 248 18.77 -3.96 16.35
CA ASP A 248 17.53 -3.26 16.08
C ASP A 248 17.64 -2.37 14.84
N GLU A 249 18.75 -1.65 14.67
CA GLU A 249 19.03 -0.85 13.47
C GLU A 249 18.97 -1.70 12.18
N TYR A 250 19.66 -2.86 12.16
CA TYR A 250 19.64 -3.73 10.98
C TYR A 250 18.32 -4.49 10.82
N HIS A 251 17.61 -4.76 11.91
CA HIS A 251 16.25 -5.31 11.86
C HIS A 251 15.28 -4.31 11.24
N GLU A 252 15.36 -3.02 11.59
CA GLU A 252 14.59 -1.95 10.97
C GLU A 252 14.91 -1.81 9.48
N LYS A 253 16.20 -1.80 9.10
CA LYS A 253 16.60 -1.79 7.67
C LYS A 253 16.01 -2.99 6.92
N TYR A 254 15.95 -4.16 7.55
CA TYR A 254 15.33 -5.34 6.98
C TYR A 254 13.82 -5.19 6.80
N LEU A 255 13.13 -4.62 7.80
CA LEU A 255 11.69 -4.32 7.74
C LEU A 255 11.38 -3.32 6.63
N THR A 256 12.19 -2.27 6.49
CA THR A 256 12.09 -1.28 5.40
C THR A 256 12.28 -1.93 4.04
N GLY A 257 13.28 -2.80 3.87
CA GLY A 257 13.57 -3.47 2.60
C GLY A 257 12.48 -4.44 2.11
N MET A 258 11.52 -4.82 2.97
CA MET A 258 10.48 -5.80 2.69
C MET A 258 9.29 -5.28 1.87
N ALA A 259 9.36 -4.05 1.36
CA ALA A 259 8.16 -3.29 1.13
C ALA A 259 8.38 -2.30 -0.08
N CYS A 260 7.36 -1.87 -0.85
CA CYS A 260 7.44 -1.03 -2.10
C CYS A 260 6.82 0.40 -1.97
N PHE A 261 7.61 1.48 -2.03
CA PHE A 261 7.31 2.91 -1.69
C PHE A 261 6.60 3.19 -0.34
N GLY A 262 5.30 2.95 -0.22
CA GLY A 262 4.58 2.98 1.07
C GLY A 262 4.92 1.75 1.89
N PRO A 263 4.93 0.58 1.24
CA PRO A 263 5.70 -0.50 1.76
C PRO A 263 7.23 -0.14 1.83
N ALA A 264 7.95 0.43 0.85
CA ALA A 264 9.43 0.57 0.94
C ALA A 264 9.93 1.48 2.04
N SER A 265 9.10 2.44 2.45
CA SER A 265 9.35 3.28 3.61
C SER A 265 8.69 2.75 4.88
N GLY A 266 7.60 1.98 4.76
CA GLY A 266 6.68 1.66 5.86
C GLY A 266 5.86 2.87 6.34
N LEU A 267 5.92 4.01 5.65
CA LEU A 267 5.38 5.30 6.09
C LEU A 267 4.19 5.74 5.21
N ARG A 268 3.24 6.42 5.83
CA ARG A 268 2.12 7.10 5.13
C ARG A 268 2.68 8.25 4.28
N THR A 269 2.05 8.57 3.15
CA THR A 269 2.48 9.66 2.25
C THR A 269 2.75 10.98 2.97
N MET A 270 1.86 11.40 3.87
CA MET A 270 2.06 12.63 4.67
C MET A 270 3.26 12.54 5.62
N ILE A 271 3.58 11.35 6.13
CA ILE A 271 4.77 11.14 6.97
C ILE A 271 6.02 11.12 6.09
N PHE A 272 5.97 10.47 4.93
CA PHE A 272 7.05 10.42 3.97
C PHE A 272 7.43 11.82 3.47
N SER A 273 6.45 12.70 3.30
CA SER A 273 6.71 14.08 2.88
C SER A 273 7.68 14.84 3.78
N ARG A 274 7.87 14.42 5.05
CA ARG A 274 8.84 15.00 5.99
C ARG A 274 10.29 14.97 5.49
N TYR A 275 10.65 14.06 4.59
CA TYR A 275 12.01 14.00 4.01
C TYR A 275 12.30 15.14 3.02
N SER A 276 11.25 15.71 2.44
CA SER A 276 11.35 16.81 1.48
C SER A 276 10.90 18.13 2.13
N TRP A 277 9.79 18.08 2.86
CA TRP A 277 9.15 19.21 3.54
C TRP A 277 9.61 19.43 4.98
N GLY A 278 10.54 18.64 5.51
CA GLY A 278 10.93 18.72 6.92
C GLY A 278 9.79 18.42 7.90
N TYR A 279 10.07 18.49 9.20
CA TYR A 279 9.09 18.07 10.21
C TYR A 279 7.89 19.02 10.32
N TYR A 280 8.13 20.32 10.49
CA TYR A 280 7.08 21.30 10.76
C TYR A 280 6.28 21.67 9.51
N SER A 281 6.94 21.85 8.37
CA SER A 281 6.23 22.23 7.14
C SER A 281 5.40 21.07 6.60
N ALA A 282 5.84 19.81 6.76
CA ALA A 282 4.99 18.65 6.50
C ALA A 282 3.73 18.61 7.40
N SER A 283 3.84 19.06 8.66
CA SER A 283 2.66 19.20 9.52
C SER A 283 1.68 20.26 9.02
N ILE A 284 2.17 21.39 8.49
CA ILE A 284 1.34 22.41 7.84
C ILE A 284 0.65 21.83 6.61
N MET A 285 1.38 21.11 5.76
CA MET A 285 0.80 20.42 4.59
C MET A 285 -0.25 19.38 4.99
N SER A 286 -0.07 18.74 6.15
CA SER A 286 -1.09 17.83 6.71
C SER A 286 -2.38 18.55 7.09
N ILE A 287 -2.29 19.78 7.62
CA ILE A 287 -3.47 20.63 7.89
C ILE A 287 -4.15 21.00 6.57
N VAL A 288 -3.39 21.40 5.54
CA VAL A 288 -3.92 21.73 4.21
C VAL A 288 -4.65 20.52 3.59
N ASN A 289 -4.09 19.31 3.73
CA ASN A 289 -4.73 18.09 3.28
C ASN A 289 -6.02 17.77 4.05
N VAL A 290 -6.04 18.00 5.39
CA VAL A 290 -7.27 17.86 6.20
C VAL A 290 -8.35 18.83 5.72
N MET A 291 -8.02 20.09 5.48
CA MET A 291 -8.96 21.09 4.96
C MET A 291 -9.49 20.69 3.58
N SER A 292 -8.63 20.17 2.71
CA SER A 292 -9.02 19.69 1.38
C SER A 292 -9.96 18.49 1.44
N ALA A 293 -9.69 17.54 2.33
CA ALA A 293 -10.57 16.39 2.55
C ALA A 293 -11.95 16.82 3.08
N ILE A 294 -12.00 17.83 3.97
CA ILE A 294 -13.28 18.43 4.42
C ILE A 294 -14.00 19.09 3.24
N GLY A 295 -13.30 19.88 2.42
CA GLY A 295 -13.88 20.54 1.24
C GLY A 295 -14.50 19.55 0.26
N TRP A 296 -13.77 18.49 -0.10
CA TRP A 296 -14.30 17.43 -0.97
C TRP A 296 -15.47 16.68 -0.33
N ALA A 297 -15.44 16.47 0.99
CA ALA A 297 -16.56 15.86 1.69
C ALA A 297 -17.82 16.72 1.69
N VAL A 298 -17.67 18.05 1.83
CA VAL A 298 -18.78 19.01 1.68
C VAL A 298 -19.43 18.88 0.31
N VAL A 299 -18.62 18.99 -0.75
CA VAL A 299 -19.09 18.92 -2.14
C VAL A 299 -19.80 17.60 -2.42
N ASN A 300 -19.18 16.48 -2.04
CA ASN A 300 -19.74 15.15 -2.24
C ASN A 300 -21.08 14.99 -1.50
N SER A 301 -21.17 15.43 -0.25
CA SER A 301 -22.42 15.32 0.51
C SER A 301 -23.56 16.16 -0.06
N ILE A 302 -23.27 17.36 -0.60
CA ILE A 302 -24.30 18.18 -1.26
C ILE A 302 -24.77 17.50 -2.55
N ASN A 303 -23.85 17.02 -3.39
CA ASN A 303 -24.20 16.32 -4.63
C ASN A 303 -25.00 15.04 -4.34
N GLY A 304 -24.64 14.31 -3.27
CA GLY A 304 -25.37 13.12 -2.83
C GLY A 304 -26.79 13.45 -2.38
N ALA A 305 -26.97 14.56 -1.67
CA ALA A 305 -28.27 15.04 -1.25
C ALA A 305 -29.16 15.48 -2.43
N GLN A 306 -28.60 16.15 -3.43
CA GLN A 306 -29.30 16.50 -4.68
C GLN A 306 -29.73 15.23 -5.42
N THR A 307 -28.86 14.23 -5.49
CA THR A 307 -29.16 12.93 -6.10
C THR A 307 -30.29 12.19 -5.35
N LEU A 308 -30.31 12.24 -4.02
CA LEU A 308 -31.40 11.68 -3.21
C LEU A 308 -32.73 12.41 -3.40
N ARG A 309 -32.71 13.76 -3.48
CA ARG A 309 -33.91 14.55 -3.80
C ARG A 309 -34.51 14.12 -5.14
N VAL A 310 -33.66 13.80 -6.12
CA VAL A 310 -34.11 13.28 -7.41
C VAL A 310 -34.88 11.97 -7.28
N VAL A 311 -34.40 11.05 -6.44
CA VAL A 311 -35.01 9.73 -6.21
C VAL A 311 -36.38 9.84 -5.53
N PHE A 312 -36.47 10.63 -4.45
CA PHE A 312 -37.68 10.78 -3.65
C PHE A 312 -38.70 11.70 -4.34
N ASN A 313 -38.54 13.01 -4.16
CA ASN A 313 -39.38 14.07 -4.73
C ASN A 313 -38.77 15.45 -4.40
N ASP A 314 -39.33 16.50 -5.00
CA ASP A 314 -38.84 17.87 -4.86
C ASP A 314 -39.03 18.45 -3.45
N SER A 315 -39.99 17.91 -2.69
CA SER A 315 -40.19 18.27 -1.28
C SER A 315 -39.11 17.72 -0.34
N PHE A 316 -38.24 16.82 -0.80
CA PHE A 316 -37.18 16.25 0.02
C PHE A 316 -36.12 17.31 0.37
N PRO A 317 -35.87 17.62 1.67
CA PRO A 317 -34.92 18.66 2.05
C PRO A 317 -33.47 18.24 1.79
N ILE A 318 -32.66 19.09 1.12
CA ILE A 318 -31.21 18.84 0.92
C ILE A 318 -30.49 18.61 2.25
N THR A 319 -30.84 19.35 3.31
CA THR A 319 -30.27 19.19 4.65
C THR A 319 -30.39 17.75 5.16
N VAL A 320 -31.56 17.12 4.96
CA VAL A 320 -31.79 15.73 5.36
C VAL A 320 -30.94 14.78 4.50
N GLY A 321 -30.87 15.02 3.19
CA GLY A 321 -30.02 14.26 2.27
C GLY A 321 -28.54 14.30 2.68
N ILE A 322 -28.01 15.47 3.03
CA ILE A 322 -26.62 15.65 3.49
C ILE A 322 -26.35 14.77 4.71
N ILE A 323 -27.25 14.83 5.71
CA ILE A 323 -27.12 14.06 6.95
C ILE A 323 -27.15 12.56 6.67
N ILE A 324 -28.05 12.08 5.80
CA ILE A 324 -28.13 10.66 5.43
C ILE A 324 -26.84 10.19 4.77
N ILE A 325 -26.35 10.91 3.75
CA ILE A 325 -25.10 10.56 3.04
C ILE A 325 -23.92 10.55 4.02
N ALA A 326 -23.83 11.54 4.90
CA ALA A 326 -22.77 11.65 5.88
C ALA A 326 -22.78 10.49 6.90
N ILE A 327 -23.95 10.13 7.43
CA ILE A 327 -24.10 9.02 8.38
C ILE A 327 -23.73 7.69 7.73
N ILE A 328 -24.24 7.42 6.52
CA ILE A 328 -23.92 6.18 5.79
C ILE A 328 -22.42 6.09 5.53
N THR A 329 -21.81 7.18 5.05
CA THR A 329 -20.36 7.27 4.82
C THR A 329 -19.58 7.00 6.10
N MET A 330 -19.96 7.62 7.22
CA MET A 330 -19.32 7.45 8.51
C MET A 330 -19.44 6.01 9.02
N ILE A 331 -20.62 5.40 8.93
CA ILE A 331 -20.84 4.00 9.33
C ILE A 331 -19.91 3.08 8.53
N ILE A 332 -19.91 3.18 7.20
CA ILE A 332 -19.08 2.34 6.34
C ILE A 332 -17.58 2.56 6.64
N SER A 333 -17.19 3.79 6.96
CA SER A 333 -15.81 4.09 7.32
C SER A 333 -15.33 3.35 8.60
N PHE A 334 -16.24 2.95 9.49
CA PHE A 334 -15.95 2.18 10.71
C PHE A 334 -15.91 0.66 10.51
N ILE A 335 -16.53 0.14 9.44
CA ILE A 335 -16.60 -1.30 9.17
C ILE A 335 -15.20 -1.89 8.84
N GLY A 336 -14.21 -1.02 8.61
CA GLY A 336 -12.80 -1.37 8.47
C GLY A 336 -12.34 -1.45 7.02
N TYR A 337 -11.03 -1.35 6.82
CA TYR A 337 -10.41 -1.13 5.50
C TYR A 337 -10.74 -2.23 4.48
N LYS A 338 -10.85 -3.49 4.93
CA LYS A 338 -11.19 -4.64 4.07
C LYS A 338 -12.53 -4.47 3.35
N TRP A 339 -13.57 -4.05 4.07
CA TRP A 339 -14.92 -3.93 3.51
C TRP A 339 -15.06 -2.73 2.60
N ILE A 340 -14.32 -1.65 2.89
CA ILE A 340 -14.22 -0.48 2.03
C ILE A 340 -13.58 -0.87 0.69
N HIS A 341 -12.47 -1.62 0.72
CA HIS A 341 -11.83 -2.12 -0.50
C HIS A 341 -12.76 -2.99 -1.32
N ILE A 342 -13.49 -3.92 -0.69
CA ILE A 342 -14.49 -4.74 -1.38
C ILE A 342 -15.56 -3.86 -2.01
N TYR A 343 -16.07 -2.88 -1.25
CA TYR A 343 -17.10 -1.97 -1.74
C TYR A 343 -16.60 -1.14 -2.93
N GLU A 344 -15.42 -0.51 -2.84
CA GLU A 344 -14.83 0.28 -3.93
C GLU A 344 -14.47 -0.56 -5.15
N LEU A 345 -14.02 -1.81 -4.96
CA LEU A 345 -13.69 -2.73 -6.04
C LEU A 345 -14.90 -3.08 -6.92
N TYR A 346 -16.10 -3.12 -6.33
CA TYR A 346 -17.33 -3.49 -7.06
C TYR A 346 -18.25 -2.31 -7.37
N SER A 347 -18.24 -1.22 -6.60
CA SER A 347 -19.19 -0.11 -6.73
C SER A 347 -19.01 0.68 -8.04
N TRP A 348 -17.80 0.71 -8.60
CA TRP A 348 -17.55 1.42 -9.87
C TRP A 348 -18.25 0.76 -11.06
N ILE A 349 -18.48 -0.56 -11.05
CA ILE A 349 -19.10 -1.30 -12.16
C ILE A 349 -20.53 -0.81 -12.46
N PRO A 350 -21.48 -0.83 -11.49
CA PRO A 350 -22.84 -0.34 -11.75
C PRO A 350 -22.88 1.16 -12.05
N VAL A 351 -21.95 1.94 -11.48
CA VAL A 351 -21.83 3.39 -11.75
C VAL A 351 -21.37 3.65 -13.18
N PHE A 352 -20.38 2.89 -13.67
CA PHE A 352 -19.90 2.93 -15.03
C PHE A 352 -21.02 2.59 -16.03
N ILE A 353 -21.78 1.52 -15.76
CA ILE A 353 -22.96 1.19 -16.56
C ILE A 353 -23.98 2.35 -16.57
N GLY A 354 -24.21 2.97 -15.42
CA GLY A 354 -25.05 4.16 -15.29
C GLY A 354 -24.58 5.33 -16.16
N TYR A 355 -23.27 5.61 -16.19
CA TYR A 355 -22.69 6.65 -17.06
C TYR A 355 -22.79 6.30 -18.55
N CYS A 356 -22.61 5.03 -18.93
CA CYS A 356 -22.82 4.59 -20.31
C CYS A 356 -24.27 4.80 -20.77
N ILE A 357 -25.24 4.51 -19.90
CA ILE A 357 -26.66 4.74 -20.18
C ILE A 357 -26.93 6.25 -20.28
N LEU A 358 -26.40 7.04 -19.35
CA LEU A 358 -26.52 8.50 -19.39
C LEU A 358 -26.01 9.06 -20.72
N ALA A 359 -24.78 8.69 -21.12
CA ALA A 359 -24.18 9.10 -22.38
C ALA A 359 -25.01 8.65 -23.59
N GLY A 360 -25.54 7.43 -23.58
CA GLY A 360 -26.39 6.92 -24.65
C GLY A 360 -27.74 7.64 -24.77
N VAL A 361 -28.35 8.06 -23.67
CA VAL A 361 -29.57 8.88 -23.68
C VAL A 361 -29.28 10.30 -24.14
N ASP A 362 -28.08 10.79 -23.82
CA ASP A 362 -27.65 12.15 -24.10
C ASP A 362 -27.09 12.33 -25.52
N VAL A 363 -26.64 11.25 -26.19
CA VAL A 363 -25.99 11.26 -27.53
C VAL A 363 -26.75 12.08 -28.59
N LYS A 364 -28.10 12.06 -28.53
CA LYS A 364 -28.98 12.80 -29.46
C LYS A 364 -28.95 14.32 -29.28
N TYR A 365 -28.32 14.82 -28.23
CA TYR A 365 -28.23 16.23 -27.90
C TYR A 365 -26.79 16.80 -28.02
N PHE A 366 -25.79 15.97 -28.34
CA PHE A 366 -24.38 16.38 -28.50
C PHE A 366 -24.13 17.26 -29.74
N THR A 367 -25.11 17.45 -30.63
CA THR A 367 -24.94 18.19 -31.89
C THR A 367 -25.16 19.69 -31.79
N ASN A 368 -25.68 20.20 -30.66
CA ASN A 368 -25.89 21.63 -30.46
C ASN A 368 -25.03 22.14 -29.30
N SER A 369 -24.01 22.92 -29.64
CA SER A 369 -23.26 23.73 -28.69
C SER A 369 -24.22 24.71 -28.01
N GLU A 370 -24.12 24.79 -26.69
CA GLU A 370 -24.91 25.60 -25.76
C GLU A 370 -26.27 25.02 -25.34
N MET A 371 -26.62 25.33 -24.09
CA MET A 371 -27.90 25.12 -23.40
C MET A 371 -29.12 25.73 -24.14
N THR A 372 -29.36 25.35 -25.39
CA THR A 372 -30.53 25.74 -26.18
C THR A 372 -31.80 25.05 -25.68
N ASN A 373 -31.65 23.93 -24.96
CA ASN A 373 -32.76 23.29 -24.28
C ASN A 373 -33.10 24.05 -22.98
N GLN A 374 -34.04 25.00 -23.06
CA GLN A 374 -34.52 25.80 -21.92
C GLN A 374 -34.91 24.93 -20.71
N ASN A 375 -35.42 23.71 -20.94
CA ASN A 375 -35.76 22.78 -19.86
C ASN A 375 -34.54 22.34 -19.04
N TRP A 376 -33.37 22.18 -19.68
CA TRP A 376 -32.14 21.78 -18.99
C TRP A 376 -31.55 22.94 -18.19
N LYS A 377 -31.60 24.14 -18.77
CA LYS A 377 -31.20 25.36 -18.07
C LYS A 377 -32.06 25.59 -16.82
N GLN A 378 -33.39 25.48 -16.95
CA GLN A 378 -34.31 25.57 -15.82
C GLN A 378 -34.07 24.46 -14.79
N ALA A 379 -33.86 23.22 -15.23
CA ALA A 379 -33.58 22.11 -14.31
C ALA A 379 -32.27 22.31 -13.55
N TYR A 380 -31.24 22.84 -14.21
CA TYR A 380 -29.97 23.20 -13.59
C TYR A 380 -30.12 24.37 -12.61
N GLU A 381 -30.92 25.37 -12.92
CA GLU A 381 -31.20 26.49 -12.01
C GLU A 381 -31.93 26.05 -10.72
N ILE A 382 -32.75 25.00 -10.79
CA ILE A 382 -33.51 24.46 -9.64
C ILE A 382 -32.64 23.61 -8.71
N ASP A 383 -31.91 22.63 -9.23
CA ASP A 383 -31.20 21.61 -8.42
C ASP A 383 -29.76 21.34 -8.90
N ASN A 384 -29.15 22.28 -9.65
CA ASN A 384 -27.81 22.17 -10.24
C ASN A 384 -27.63 20.86 -11.04
N VAL A 385 -26.51 20.17 -10.81
CA VAL A 385 -26.15 18.92 -11.48
C VAL A 385 -27.23 17.85 -11.28
N GLY A 386 -27.84 17.77 -10.09
CA GLY A 386 -28.92 16.81 -9.83
C GLY A 386 -30.16 17.05 -10.70
N GLY A 387 -30.55 18.32 -10.87
CA GLY A 387 -31.67 18.70 -11.73
C GLY A 387 -31.39 18.44 -13.21
N LEU A 388 -30.18 18.77 -13.68
CA LEU A 388 -29.75 18.50 -15.05
C LEU A 388 -29.77 16.99 -15.36
N LEU A 389 -29.14 16.17 -14.51
CA LEU A 389 -29.15 14.72 -14.68
C LEU A 389 -30.59 14.18 -14.71
N ARG A 390 -31.49 14.76 -13.90
CA ARG A 390 -32.89 14.31 -13.84
C ARG A 390 -33.58 14.59 -15.17
N ALA A 391 -33.36 15.75 -15.76
CA ALA A 391 -33.92 16.10 -17.06
C ALA A 391 -33.45 15.12 -18.14
N ILE A 392 -32.16 14.76 -18.14
CA ILE A 392 -31.58 13.82 -19.10
C ILE A 392 -32.17 12.41 -18.94
N LEU A 393 -32.27 11.90 -17.70
CA LEU A 393 -32.75 10.54 -17.43
C LEU A 393 -34.28 10.41 -17.32
N SER A 394 -35.01 11.52 -17.38
CA SER A 394 -36.48 11.55 -17.34
C SER A 394 -37.17 10.61 -18.36
N PRO A 395 -36.64 10.38 -19.58
CA PRO A 395 -37.26 9.45 -20.54
C PRO A 395 -37.25 8.00 -20.05
N LEU A 396 -36.33 7.62 -19.16
CA LEU A 396 -36.21 6.27 -18.60
C LEU A 396 -37.17 6.00 -17.43
N ARG A 397 -38.00 6.98 -17.04
CA ARG A 397 -39.02 6.87 -15.99
C ARG A 397 -38.45 6.22 -14.71
N GLY A 398 -39.04 5.12 -14.24
CA GLY A 398 -38.63 4.43 -13.01
C GLY A 398 -37.21 3.86 -13.07
N PHE A 399 -36.73 3.48 -14.25
CA PHE A 399 -35.35 2.99 -14.41
C PHE A 399 -34.34 4.14 -14.26
N GLY A 400 -34.68 5.35 -14.68
CA GLY A 400 -33.88 6.55 -14.40
C GLY A 400 -33.68 6.77 -12.89
N LYS A 401 -34.74 6.61 -12.09
CA LYS A 401 -34.64 6.69 -10.61
C LYS A 401 -33.70 5.64 -10.02
N PHE A 402 -33.68 4.43 -10.57
CA PHE A 402 -32.74 3.38 -10.14
C PHE A 402 -31.28 3.79 -10.41
N ILE A 403 -30.98 4.39 -11.57
CA ILE A 403 -29.64 4.90 -11.88
C ILE A 403 -29.21 5.99 -10.89
N PHE A 404 -30.13 6.88 -10.46
CA PHE A 404 -29.84 7.87 -9.41
C PHE A 404 -29.47 7.25 -8.06
N ILE A 405 -30.06 6.11 -7.70
CA ILE A 405 -29.65 5.38 -6.49
C ILE A 405 -28.20 4.90 -6.62
N LEU A 406 -27.82 4.39 -7.80
CA LEU A 406 -26.44 3.97 -8.06
C LEU A 406 -25.45 5.15 -7.98
N PHE A 407 -25.80 6.30 -8.54
CA PHE A 407 -25.00 7.54 -8.42
C PHE A 407 -24.90 8.01 -6.95
N SER A 408 -25.98 7.92 -6.17
CA SER A 408 -25.97 8.26 -4.75
C SER A 408 -25.01 7.36 -3.96
N LEU A 409 -25.00 6.05 -4.28
CA LEU A 409 -24.06 5.10 -3.69
C LEU A 409 -22.61 5.40 -4.13
N SER A 410 -22.38 5.78 -5.39
CA SER A 410 -21.05 6.21 -5.85
C SER A 410 -20.50 7.36 -5.01
N ILE A 411 -21.34 8.30 -4.61
CA ILE A 411 -20.93 9.47 -3.83
C ILE A 411 -20.49 9.05 -2.42
N VAL A 412 -21.17 8.07 -1.82
CA VAL A 412 -20.73 7.45 -0.57
C VAL A 412 -19.35 6.81 -0.76
N ALA A 413 -19.14 6.08 -1.85
CA ALA A 413 -17.83 5.50 -2.20
C ALA A 413 -16.73 6.56 -2.32
N CYS A 414 -16.98 7.64 -3.06
CA CYS A 414 -16.02 8.74 -3.21
C CYS A 414 -15.73 9.48 -1.89
N ASN A 415 -16.66 9.49 -0.94
CA ASN A 415 -16.50 10.22 0.30
C ASN A 415 -15.74 9.45 1.40
N ILE A 416 -15.74 8.11 1.34
CA ILE A 416 -15.01 7.28 2.30
C ILE A 416 -13.49 7.59 2.30
N PRO A 417 -12.80 7.69 1.15
CA PRO A 417 -11.40 8.09 1.08
C PRO A 417 -11.12 9.45 1.74
N ASN A 418 -12.03 10.42 1.62
CA ASN A 418 -11.89 11.74 2.26
C ASN A 418 -11.85 11.63 3.79
N LEU A 419 -12.80 10.88 4.40
CA LEU A 419 -12.79 10.66 5.85
C LEU A 419 -11.54 9.88 6.30
N TYR A 420 -11.05 8.94 5.48
CA TYR A 420 -9.81 8.24 5.74
C TYR A 420 -8.60 9.17 5.72
N SER A 421 -8.44 9.94 4.65
CA SER A 421 -7.36 10.91 4.47
C SER A 421 -7.37 11.95 5.59
N LEU A 422 -8.55 12.49 5.94
CA LEU A 422 -8.75 13.40 7.07
C LEU A 422 -8.23 12.80 8.37
N SER A 423 -8.79 11.65 8.78
CA SER A 423 -8.45 11.05 10.08
C SER A 423 -6.97 10.66 10.20
N LEU A 424 -6.36 10.17 9.12
CA LEU A 424 -4.96 9.77 9.12
C LEU A 424 -4.01 10.97 9.06
N SER A 425 -4.38 12.04 8.35
CA SER A 425 -3.58 13.26 8.24
C SER A 425 -3.61 14.08 9.52
N THR A 426 -4.75 14.09 10.24
CA THR A 426 -4.82 14.75 11.56
C THR A 426 -3.80 14.16 12.55
N GLN A 427 -3.59 12.83 12.52
CA GLN A 427 -2.60 12.17 13.38
C GLN A 427 -1.14 12.54 13.05
N VAL A 428 -0.86 13.08 11.85
CA VAL A 428 0.49 13.47 11.42
C VAL A 428 0.86 14.88 11.87
N ILE A 429 -0.14 15.75 12.13
CA ILE A 429 0.05 17.17 12.46
C ILE A 429 0.98 17.34 13.66
N ALA A 430 0.73 16.61 14.75
CA ALA A 430 1.56 16.65 15.95
C ALA A 430 1.47 15.35 16.75
N PRO A 431 2.50 15.00 17.56
CA PRO A 431 2.51 13.77 18.35
C PRO A 431 1.29 13.61 19.27
N ILE A 432 0.74 14.71 19.78
CA ILE A 432 -0.44 14.67 20.65
C ILE A 432 -1.67 14.11 19.91
N PHE A 433 -1.82 14.43 18.62
CA PHE A 433 -2.95 13.97 17.83
C PHE A 433 -2.88 12.46 17.52
N SER A 434 -1.68 11.87 17.45
CA SER A 434 -1.55 10.41 17.29
C SER A 434 -2.01 9.59 18.49
N ARG A 435 -2.16 10.19 19.68
CA ARG A 435 -2.64 9.51 20.89
C ARG A 435 -4.15 9.31 20.90
N ILE A 436 -4.88 10.08 20.09
CA ILE A 436 -6.34 10.03 20.03
C ILE A 436 -6.77 8.93 19.04
N PRO A 437 -7.72 8.04 19.43
CA PRO A 437 -8.26 7.03 18.54
C PRO A 437 -8.80 7.61 17.23
N ARG A 438 -8.44 6.96 16.11
CA ARG A 438 -8.76 7.43 14.76
C ARG A 438 -10.25 7.71 14.52
N PHE A 439 -11.13 6.86 15.03
CA PHE A 439 -12.58 7.00 14.82
C PHE A 439 -13.14 8.31 15.37
N LEU A 440 -12.54 8.90 16.41
CA LEU A 440 -12.97 10.20 16.95
C LEU A 440 -12.76 11.31 15.93
N TYR A 441 -11.63 11.30 15.20
CA TYR A 441 -11.40 12.26 14.11
C TYR A 441 -12.39 12.09 12.98
N THR A 442 -12.80 10.85 12.69
CA THR A 442 -13.85 10.58 11.71
C THR A 442 -15.19 11.20 12.14
N VAL A 443 -15.58 11.06 13.41
CA VAL A 443 -16.81 11.67 13.95
C VAL A 443 -16.74 13.20 13.91
N ILE A 444 -15.64 13.77 14.43
CA ILE A 444 -15.45 15.23 14.48
C ILE A 444 -15.40 15.82 13.06
N GLY A 445 -14.65 15.20 12.16
CA GLY A 445 -14.57 15.59 10.75
C GLY A 445 -15.93 15.50 10.07
N THR A 446 -16.72 14.47 10.38
CA THR A 446 -18.10 14.31 9.87
C THR A 446 -19.01 15.42 10.33
N ALA A 447 -19.01 15.74 11.62
CA ALA A 447 -19.78 16.87 12.14
C ALA A 447 -19.36 18.19 11.47
N ALA A 448 -18.05 18.42 11.31
CA ALA A 448 -17.53 19.64 10.69
C ALA A 448 -17.96 19.78 9.23
N TYR A 449 -17.76 18.76 8.38
CA TYR A 449 -18.15 18.88 6.97
C TYR A 449 -19.67 18.90 6.79
N VAL A 450 -20.47 18.27 7.66
CA VAL A 450 -21.95 18.35 7.59
C VAL A 450 -22.41 19.78 7.85
N LEU A 451 -21.89 20.44 8.89
CA LEU A 451 -22.24 21.83 9.19
C LEU A 451 -21.87 22.76 8.03
N LEU A 452 -20.67 22.60 7.48
CA LEU A 452 -20.22 23.36 6.32
C LEU A 452 -21.07 23.07 5.08
N ALA A 453 -21.46 21.81 4.85
CA ALA A 453 -22.28 21.42 3.71
C ALA A 453 -23.68 22.01 3.76
N ILE A 454 -24.29 22.12 4.94
CA ILE A 454 -25.61 22.75 5.10
C ILE A 454 -25.54 24.23 4.69
N VAL A 455 -24.49 24.95 5.09
CA VAL A 455 -24.31 26.36 4.71
C VAL A 455 -23.97 26.49 3.23
N ALA A 456 -23.02 25.67 2.74
CA ALA A 456 -22.54 25.70 1.37
C ALA A 456 -23.58 25.24 0.33
N ALA A 457 -24.59 24.45 0.73
CA ALA A 457 -25.66 24.00 -0.16
C ALA A 457 -26.42 25.18 -0.83
N SER A 458 -26.50 26.32 -0.15
CA SER A 458 -27.12 27.54 -0.71
C SER A 458 -26.29 28.22 -1.81
N LYS A 459 -24.99 27.95 -1.88
CA LYS A 459 -24.02 28.54 -2.82
C LYS A 459 -23.15 27.46 -3.47
N PHE A 460 -23.78 26.35 -3.87
CA PHE A 460 -23.09 25.12 -4.24
C PHE A 460 -22.05 25.30 -5.35
N ASN A 461 -22.39 25.96 -6.46
CA ASN A 461 -21.46 26.15 -7.58
C ASN A 461 -20.23 26.95 -7.15
N GLY A 462 -20.43 27.99 -6.32
CA GLY A 462 -19.32 28.77 -5.76
C GLY A 462 -18.42 27.96 -4.84
N ALA A 463 -19.01 27.12 -4.00
CA ALA A 463 -18.29 26.22 -3.11
C ALA A 463 -17.52 25.14 -3.91
N LEU A 464 -18.13 24.55 -4.93
CA LEU A 464 -17.53 23.54 -5.80
C LEU A 464 -16.27 24.09 -6.49
N THR A 465 -16.40 25.20 -7.22
CA THR A 465 -15.27 25.79 -7.95
C THR A 465 -14.13 26.17 -7.01
N SER A 466 -14.45 26.80 -5.87
CA SER A 466 -13.44 27.23 -4.89
C SER A 466 -12.70 26.04 -4.26
N VAL A 467 -13.41 24.96 -3.91
CA VAL A 467 -12.81 23.74 -3.35
C VAL A 467 -11.93 23.03 -4.39
N MET A 468 -12.38 22.93 -5.64
CA MET A 468 -11.62 22.32 -6.73
C MET A 468 -10.33 23.08 -7.00
N GLY A 469 -10.39 24.41 -7.12
CA GLY A 469 -9.20 25.25 -7.32
C GLY A 469 -8.23 25.09 -6.16
N ILE A 470 -8.65 25.41 -4.93
CA ILE A 470 -7.76 25.39 -3.76
C ILE A 470 -7.11 24.01 -3.57
N SER A 471 -7.88 22.92 -3.67
CA SER A 471 -7.36 21.57 -3.42
C SER A 471 -6.39 21.09 -4.50
N SER A 472 -6.61 21.46 -5.76
CA SER A 472 -5.70 21.11 -6.86
C SER A 472 -4.39 21.91 -6.79
N TYR A 473 -4.46 23.22 -6.54
CA TYR A 473 -3.30 24.10 -6.56
C TYR A 473 -2.18 23.72 -5.59
N TRP A 474 -2.51 23.45 -4.31
CA TRP A 474 -1.47 23.07 -3.35
C TRP A 474 -0.93 21.66 -3.65
N SER A 475 -1.74 20.78 -4.23
CA SER A 475 -1.32 19.42 -4.58
C SER A 475 -0.24 19.42 -5.66
N ALA A 476 -0.30 20.37 -6.61
CA ALA A 476 0.75 20.57 -7.62
C ALA A 476 2.11 20.86 -6.96
N ILE A 477 2.15 21.87 -6.09
CA ILE A 477 3.35 22.25 -5.34
C ILE A 477 3.88 21.06 -4.52
N PHE A 478 2.98 20.40 -3.79
CA PHE A 478 3.31 19.27 -2.93
C PHE A 478 3.94 18.11 -3.70
N MET A 479 3.33 17.71 -4.81
CA MET A 479 3.82 16.61 -5.65
C MET A 479 5.17 16.92 -6.25
N VAL A 480 5.36 18.13 -6.80
CA VAL A 480 6.63 18.56 -7.40
C VAL A 480 7.77 18.44 -6.40
N ILE A 481 7.63 19.03 -5.21
CA ILE A 481 8.68 19.01 -4.19
C ILE A 481 9.05 17.58 -3.77
N VAL A 482 8.05 16.72 -3.56
CA VAL A 482 8.30 15.32 -3.17
C VAL A 482 8.94 14.53 -4.31
N PHE A 483 8.51 14.73 -5.55
CA PHE A 483 9.01 14.01 -6.70
C PHE A 483 10.40 14.48 -7.12
N GLU A 484 10.68 15.78 -7.15
CA GLU A 484 11.99 16.30 -7.47
C GLU A 484 13.02 15.95 -6.39
N ASP A 485 12.64 15.99 -5.10
CA ASP A 485 13.51 15.48 -4.03
C ASP A 485 13.82 14.01 -4.26
N HIS A 486 12.84 13.20 -4.65
CA HIS A 486 13.05 11.79 -4.96
C HIS A 486 13.94 11.56 -6.19
N ILE A 487 13.65 12.25 -7.28
CA ILE A 487 14.26 12.01 -8.59
C ILE A 487 15.65 12.66 -8.67
N LEU A 488 15.77 13.94 -8.33
CA LEU A 488 16.99 14.71 -8.53
C LEU A 488 17.98 14.51 -7.38
N PHE A 489 17.52 14.61 -6.13
CA PHE A 489 18.40 14.61 -4.96
C PHE A 489 18.61 13.21 -4.38
N ARG A 490 17.56 12.38 -4.40
CA ARG A 490 17.60 11.00 -3.91
C ARG A 490 17.82 9.98 -5.04
N ARG A 491 18.00 10.44 -6.28
CA ARG A 491 18.39 9.64 -7.47
C ARG A 491 17.49 8.43 -7.71
N CYS A 492 16.18 8.62 -7.56
CA CYS A 492 15.16 7.56 -7.70
C CYS A 492 15.40 6.32 -6.81
N SER A 493 16.11 6.47 -5.67
CA SER A 493 16.45 5.33 -4.81
C SER A 493 15.97 5.51 -3.38
N PHE A 494 15.19 4.54 -2.90
CA PHE A 494 14.72 4.47 -1.50
C PHE A 494 15.85 4.31 -0.49
N ARG A 495 17.02 3.83 -0.92
CA ARG A 495 18.21 3.69 -0.06
C ARG A 495 18.78 5.01 0.43
N ASN A 496 18.52 6.09 -0.30
CA ASN A 496 19.02 7.42 0.03
C ASN A 496 18.15 8.12 1.09
N TYR A 497 17.13 7.42 1.61
CA TYR A 497 16.31 7.86 2.74
C TYR A 497 16.72 7.10 4.00
N ASN A 498 16.84 7.83 5.11
CA ASN A 498 16.98 7.23 6.42
C ASN A 498 15.60 7.11 7.07
N PHE A 499 14.99 5.93 7.03
CA PHE A 499 13.63 5.75 7.52
C PHE A 499 13.50 5.80 9.05
N SER A 500 14.56 5.63 9.83
CA SER A 500 14.48 5.66 11.29
C SER A 500 14.27 7.07 11.86
N ILE A 501 14.63 8.12 11.09
CA ILE A 501 14.56 9.52 11.54
C ILE A 501 13.22 10.19 11.23
N TRP A 502 12.23 9.46 10.70
CA TRP A 502 10.93 10.00 10.23
C TRP A 502 10.18 10.84 11.27
N ASN A 503 10.45 10.63 12.56
CA ASN A 503 9.83 11.36 13.67
C ASN A 503 10.80 12.25 14.47
N SER A 504 11.95 12.64 13.90
CA SER A 504 12.93 13.50 14.56
C SER A 504 13.06 14.85 13.87
N SER A 505 12.54 15.91 14.49
CA SER A 505 12.65 17.27 13.97
C SER A 505 14.10 17.79 13.89
N LYS A 506 15.01 17.21 14.68
CA LYS A 506 16.43 17.60 14.70
C LYS A 506 17.26 17.01 13.55
N LEU A 507 16.82 15.88 12.98
CA LEU A 507 17.57 15.14 11.97
C LEU A 507 16.97 15.30 10.57
N LEU A 508 15.69 15.63 10.49
CA LEU A 508 15.03 15.94 9.22
C LEU A 508 15.47 17.33 8.70
N PRO A 509 15.31 17.59 7.40
CA PRO A 509 15.61 18.89 6.81
C PRO A 509 14.84 20.01 7.50
N ILE A 510 15.45 21.19 7.55
CA ILE A 510 14.85 22.41 8.14
C ILE A 510 13.71 22.93 7.24
N SER A 511 13.64 22.47 5.99
CA SER A 511 12.59 22.72 4.98
C SER A 511 12.60 24.09 4.34
N LEU A 512 13.70 24.83 4.44
CA LEU A 512 13.81 26.16 3.86
C LEU A 512 13.64 26.09 2.34
N ALA A 513 14.24 25.09 1.69
CA ALA A 513 14.08 24.89 0.26
C ALA A 513 12.61 24.64 -0.13
N ALA A 514 11.93 23.74 0.58
CA ALA A 514 10.53 23.42 0.32
C ALA A 514 9.61 24.63 0.55
N ILE A 515 9.81 25.39 1.63
CA ILE A 515 9.00 26.59 1.93
C ILE A 515 9.20 27.66 0.85
N LEU A 516 10.44 28.02 0.52
CA LEU A 516 10.72 29.05 -0.48
C LEU A 516 10.18 28.66 -1.86
N SER A 517 10.34 27.39 -2.25
CA SER A 517 9.80 26.88 -3.51
C SER A 517 8.28 26.89 -3.53
N ALA A 518 7.65 26.55 -2.39
CA ALA A 518 6.20 26.63 -2.27
C ALA A 518 5.68 28.06 -2.37
N LEU A 519 6.41 29.06 -1.82
CA LEU A 519 6.05 30.47 -1.99
C LEU A 519 6.15 30.92 -3.45
N VAL A 520 7.18 30.47 -4.18
CA VAL A 520 7.31 30.73 -5.63
C VAL A 520 6.18 30.04 -6.41
N GLY A 521 5.85 28.79 -6.05
CA GLY A 521 4.69 28.08 -6.58
C GLY A 521 3.37 28.80 -6.34
N VAL A 522 3.15 29.33 -5.13
CA VAL A 522 1.97 30.14 -4.79
C VAL A 522 1.91 31.41 -5.62
N ALA A 523 3.04 32.07 -5.88
CA ALA A 523 3.08 33.20 -6.81
C ALA A 523 2.65 32.78 -8.23
N GLY A 524 3.13 31.62 -8.72
CA GLY A 524 2.68 31.04 -9.99
C GLY A 524 1.17 30.78 -10.03
N ILE A 525 0.61 30.18 -8.97
CA ILE A 525 -0.83 29.97 -8.84
C ILE A 525 -1.58 31.30 -8.88
N ILE A 526 -1.18 32.30 -8.10
CA ILE A 526 -1.85 33.60 -8.06
C ILE A 526 -1.83 34.27 -9.44
N LEU A 527 -0.76 34.09 -10.21
CA LEU A 527 -0.68 34.64 -11.56
C LEU A 527 -1.62 33.94 -12.56
N GLY A 528 -1.77 32.61 -12.45
CA GLY A 528 -2.51 31.76 -13.38
C GLY A 528 -3.92 31.34 -12.97
N MET A 529 -4.34 31.58 -11.72
CA MET A 529 -5.63 31.12 -11.22
C MET A 529 -6.79 31.95 -11.74
N SER A 530 -7.88 31.28 -12.11
CA SER A 530 -9.16 31.91 -12.47
C SER A 530 -10.25 31.39 -11.53
N GLN A 531 -10.52 32.15 -10.48
CA GLN A 531 -11.44 31.79 -9.41
C GLN A 531 -12.52 32.86 -9.25
N ILE A 532 -13.67 32.48 -8.68
CA ILE A 532 -14.84 33.36 -8.53
C ILE A 532 -14.52 34.64 -7.74
N TRP A 533 -13.59 34.54 -6.80
CA TRP A 533 -13.19 35.65 -5.93
C TRP A 533 -11.91 36.36 -6.42
N PHE A 534 -11.17 35.78 -7.37
CA PHE A 534 -9.95 36.37 -7.89
C PHE A 534 -9.54 35.73 -9.22
N SER A 535 -9.16 36.56 -10.19
CA SER A 535 -8.57 36.12 -11.45
C SER A 535 -7.21 36.78 -11.64
N GLY A 536 -6.19 35.95 -11.86
CA GLY A 536 -4.80 36.34 -12.00
C GLY A 536 -4.49 37.04 -13.33
N PRO A 537 -3.41 37.83 -13.41
CA PRO A 537 -3.06 38.55 -14.63
C PRO A 537 -2.87 37.65 -15.86
N ILE A 538 -2.29 36.45 -15.69
CA ILE A 538 -2.08 35.52 -16.82
C ILE A 538 -3.42 34.92 -17.25
N ALA A 539 -4.28 34.52 -16.30
CA ALA A 539 -5.63 34.04 -16.60
C ALA A 539 -6.46 35.08 -17.36
N LYS A 540 -6.33 36.36 -16.99
CA LYS A 540 -6.98 37.48 -17.68
C LYS A 540 -6.41 37.75 -19.07
N ALA A 541 -5.08 37.72 -19.22
CA ALA A 541 -4.44 37.92 -20.52
C ALA A 541 -4.87 36.87 -21.55
N ILE A 542 -5.15 35.63 -21.12
CA ILE A 542 -5.71 34.58 -22.00
C ILE A 542 -7.13 34.92 -22.47
N ALA A 543 -7.92 35.61 -21.65
CA ALA A 543 -9.26 36.10 -22.02
C ALA A 543 -9.23 37.37 -22.88
N GLU A 544 -8.14 38.14 -22.92
CA GLU A 544 -8.12 39.39 -23.71
C GLU A 544 -8.11 39.12 -25.22
N ASP A 545 -7.60 37.97 -25.67
CA ASP A 545 -7.51 37.59 -27.09
C ASP A 545 -8.65 36.66 -27.58
N THR A 546 -9.58 36.26 -26.70
CA THR A 546 -10.69 35.36 -27.04
C THR A 546 -11.96 35.75 -26.26
N ASP A 547 -13.17 35.66 -26.84
CA ASP A 547 -14.46 35.88 -26.13
C ASP A 547 -14.75 34.82 -25.03
N ILE A 548 -13.71 34.23 -24.43
CA ILE A 548 -13.76 33.11 -23.50
C ILE A 548 -13.47 33.64 -22.09
N GLU A 549 -14.24 33.20 -21.09
CA GLU A 549 -13.94 33.43 -19.67
C GLU A 549 -12.52 32.91 -19.35
N GLY A 550 -11.70 33.74 -18.68
CA GLY A 550 -10.26 33.48 -18.49
C GLY A 550 -9.91 32.07 -18.01
N ALA A 551 -8.94 31.45 -18.66
CA ALA A 551 -8.54 30.06 -18.41
C ALA A 551 -7.84 29.92 -17.06
N ASP A 552 -8.31 28.95 -16.25
CA ASP A 552 -7.66 28.60 -15.00
C ASP A 552 -6.47 27.67 -15.27
N ILE A 553 -5.26 28.24 -15.21
CA ILE A 553 -3.99 27.51 -15.34
C ILE A 553 -3.17 27.56 -14.03
N GLY A 554 -3.85 27.80 -12.90
CA GLY A 554 -3.19 27.95 -11.60
C GLY A 554 -2.45 26.68 -11.18
N PHE A 555 -2.96 25.50 -11.53
CA PHE A 555 -2.32 24.21 -11.25
C PHE A 555 -0.99 24.08 -12.00
N GLU A 556 -1.00 24.29 -13.31
CA GLU A 556 0.15 24.19 -14.20
C GLU A 556 1.19 25.26 -13.87
N ALA A 557 0.77 26.50 -13.64
CA ALA A 557 1.65 27.58 -13.23
C ALA A 557 2.31 27.28 -11.87
N GLY A 558 1.53 26.81 -10.89
CA GLY A 558 2.06 26.37 -9.60
C GLY A 558 3.08 25.23 -9.72
N PHE A 559 2.80 24.25 -10.58
CA PHE A 559 3.71 23.15 -10.89
C PHE A 559 5.03 23.67 -11.48
N ILE A 560 4.98 24.46 -12.55
CA ILE A 560 6.15 24.94 -13.29
C ILE A 560 7.02 25.84 -12.42
N PHE A 561 6.41 26.79 -11.70
CA PHE A 561 7.14 27.71 -10.83
C PHE A 561 7.83 26.97 -9.69
N THR A 562 7.16 25.99 -9.08
CA THR A 562 7.76 25.16 -8.03
C THR A 562 8.90 24.32 -8.58
N ALA A 563 8.72 23.70 -9.75
CA ALA A 563 9.71 22.82 -10.39
C ALA A 563 10.99 23.57 -10.81
N ALA A 564 10.84 24.83 -11.22
CA ALA A 564 11.99 25.68 -11.51
C ALA A 564 12.73 26.11 -10.23
N ALA A 565 12.00 26.39 -9.15
CA ALA A 565 12.57 26.94 -7.92
C ALA A 565 13.20 25.89 -6.99
N PHE A 566 12.56 24.72 -6.85
CA PHE A 566 12.96 23.73 -5.85
C PHE A 566 14.35 23.16 -6.03
N PRO A 567 14.82 22.79 -7.23
CA PRO A 567 16.17 22.30 -7.42
C PRO A 567 17.22 23.34 -7.01
N LEU A 568 17.00 24.62 -7.34
CA LEU A 568 17.91 25.72 -7.01
C LEU A 568 18.00 25.91 -5.49
N PHE A 569 16.86 26.04 -4.80
CA PHE A 569 16.86 26.25 -3.36
C PHE A 569 17.36 25.03 -2.59
N ARG A 570 17.10 23.81 -3.08
CA ARG A 570 17.54 22.58 -2.44
C ARG A 570 19.05 22.38 -2.56
N LEU A 571 19.67 22.75 -3.68
CA LEU A 571 21.13 22.78 -3.80
C LEU A 571 21.77 23.73 -2.78
N ILE A 572 21.23 24.94 -2.66
CA ILE A 572 21.68 25.93 -1.66
C ILE A 572 21.51 25.38 -0.23
N GLU A 573 20.37 24.78 0.08
CA GLU A 573 20.10 24.21 1.41
C GLU A 573 21.11 23.12 1.78
N LEU A 574 21.46 22.25 0.81
CA LEU A 574 22.46 21.20 1.01
C LEU A 574 23.87 21.77 1.25
N ASP A 575 24.25 22.83 0.52
CA ASP A 575 25.55 23.48 0.66
C ASP A 575 25.72 24.20 2.01
N PHE A 576 24.69 24.89 2.49
CA PHE A 576 24.73 25.65 3.73
C PHE A 576 24.55 24.78 4.99
N ILE A 577 23.68 23.76 4.94
CA ILE A 577 23.22 23.05 6.15
C ILE A 577 23.93 21.70 6.32
N ARG A 578 24.58 21.17 5.26
CA ARG A 578 25.31 19.88 5.27
C ARG A 578 24.54 18.72 5.95
N ARG A 579 23.22 18.65 5.71
CA ARG A 579 22.33 17.63 6.29
C ARG A 579 21.47 16.94 5.24
#